data_AF-E2BKW5-F1
#
_entry.id   AF-E2BKW5-F1
#
_cell.length_a   1.000
_cell.length_b   1.000
_cell.length_c   1.000
_cell.angle_alpha   90.00
_cell.angle_beta   90.00
_cell.angle_gamma   90.00
#
_symmetry.space_group_name_H-M   'P 1'
#
loop_
_entity.id
_entity.type
_entity.pdbx_description
1 polymer ?
#
loop_
_entity_poly.entity_id
_entity_poly.type
_entity_poly.pdbx_seq_one_letter_code
_entity_poly.pdbx_strand_id
1 'polypeptide(L)'
;KNVCNKIIGLDYMLTANVYGQQIAHEAIINALRGHFYTHNSPKALVMSFHGTPGTGKNYVAQMIAMALYKKGIQSQYYYFFNGRNDFPLQRKLDDYKVCLNH
;
A
#
# COMPACT_ATOMS: atom_id res chain seq x y z
N LYS A 1 -7.27 15.98 -9.28
CA LYS A 1 -7.03 14.83 -10.18
C LYS A 1 -8.02 13.72 -9.81
N ASN A 2 -8.77 13.21 -10.78
CA ASN A 2 -9.80 12.17 -10.60
C ASN A 2 -9.17 10.85 -10.08
N VAL A 3 -9.83 10.18 -9.12
CA VAL A 3 -9.39 8.90 -8.54
C VAL A 3 -9.30 7.80 -9.61
N CYS A 4 -10.23 7.78 -10.58
CA CYS A 4 -10.17 6.82 -11.70
C CYS A 4 -8.85 6.89 -12.46
N ASN A 5 -8.31 8.09 -12.70
CA ASN A 5 -7.04 8.26 -13.40
C ASN A 5 -5.85 7.73 -12.59
N LYS A 6 -5.93 7.75 -11.26
CA LYS A 6 -4.89 7.18 -10.39
C LYS A 6 -4.89 5.65 -10.46
N ILE A 7 -6.08 5.04 -10.47
CA ILE A 7 -6.22 3.58 -10.60
C ILE A 7 -5.74 3.12 -11.99
N ILE A 8 -6.08 3.83 -13.05
CA ILE A 8 -5.58 3.53 -14.41
C ILE A 8 -4.04 3.63 -14.45
N GLY A 9 -3.46 4.66 -13.82
CA GLY A 9 -2.01 4.79 -13.72
C GLY A 9 -1.37 3.63 -12.96
N LEU A 10 -1.98 3.19 -11.86
CA LEU A 10 -1.52 2.02 -11.12
C LEU A 10 -1.60 0.74 -11.96
N ASP A 11 -2.69 0.54 -12.70
CA ASP A 11 -2.91 -0.62 -13.56
C ASP A 11 -1.78 -0.75 -14.61
N TYR A 12 -1.44 0.37 -15.26
CA TYR A 12 -0.32 0.44 -16.18
C TYR A 12 1.02 0.13 -15.49
N MET A 13 1.26 0.71 -14.32
CA MET A 13 2.49 0.47 -13.57
C MET A 13 2.63 -1.01 -13.19
N LEU A 14 1.58 -1.65 -12.67
CA LEU A 14 1.59 -3.05 -12.29
C LEU A 14 1.85 -3.94 -13.51
N THR A 15 1.15 -3.69 -14.63
CA THR A 15 1.34 -4.41 -15.89
C THR A 15 2.79 -4.34 -16.39
N ALA A 16 3.41 -3.17 -16.31
CA ALA A 16 4.76 -2.96 -16.86
C ALA A 16 5.89 -3.49 -15.95
N ASN A 17 5.67 -3.61 -14.63
CA ASN A 17 6.76 -3.83 -13.68
C ASN A 17 6.57 -5.05 -12.76
N VAL A 18 5.40 -5.67 -12.73
CA VAL A 18 5.12 -6.80 -11.84
C VAL A 18 4.84 -8.06 -12.66
N TYR A 19 5.80 -8.98 -12.66
CA TYR A 19 5.76 -10.19 -13.48
C TYR A 19 5.25 -11.39 -12.70
N GLY A 20 4.42 -12.23 -13.33
CA GLY A 20 3.95 -13.50 -12.77
C GLY A 20 3.01 -13.36 -11.56
N GLN A 21 2.47 -12.17 -11.29
CA GLN A 21 1.56 -11.89 -10.16
C GLN A 21 0.18 -11.41 -10.65
N GLN A 22 -0.37 -12.03 -11.69
CA GLN A 22 -1.66 -11.64 -12.29
C GLN A 22 -2.82 -11.65 -11.28
N ILE A 23 -2.89 -12.68 -10.42
CA ILE A 23 -3.91 -12.78 -9.37
C ILE A 23 -3.82 -11.60 -8.40
N ALA A 24 -2.61 -11.23 -7.97
CA ALA A 24 -2.42 -10.11 -7.06
C ALA A 24 -2.79 -8.78 -7.75
N HIS A 25 -2.36 -8.60 -9.00
CA HIS A 25 -2.67 -7.41 -9.81
C HIS A 25 -4.20 -7.21 -9.93
N GLU A 26 -4.93 -8.23 -10.37
CA GLU A 26 -6.39 -8.15 -10.50
C GLU A 26 -7.07 -7.86 -9.15
N ALA A 27 -6.66 -8.55 -8.09
CA ALA A 27 -7.21 -8.35 -6.75
C ALA A 27 -7.01 -6.91 -6.26
N ILE A 28 -5.84 -6.32 -6.46
CA ILE A 28 -5.53 -4.93 -6.07
C ILE A 28 -6.41 -3.95 -6.82
N ILE A 29 -6.49 -4.07 -8.15
CA ILE A 29 -7.25 -3.13 -8.98
C ILE A 29 -8.74 -3.21 -8.66
N ASN A 30 -9.29 -4.42 -8.49
CA ASN A 30 -10.68 -4.61 -8.14
C ASN A 30 -11.01 -4.07 -6.73
N ALA A 31 -10.15 -4.33 -5.74
CA ALA A 31 -10.34 -3.83 -4.39
C ALA A 31 -10.32 -2.29 -4.33
N LEU A 32 -9.40 -1.65 -5.05
CA LEU A 32 -9.33 -0.18 -5.12
C LEU A 32 -10.54 0.41 -5.84
N ARG A 33 -10.93 -0.16 -6.99
CA ARG A 33 -12.14 0.29 -7.72
C ARG A 33 -13.37 0.20 -6.84
N GLY A 34 -13.59 -0.93 -6.18
CA GLY A 34 -14.72 -1.14 -5.27
C GLY A 34 -14.73 -0.12 -4.13
N HIS A 35 -13.58 0.04 -3.45
CA HIS A 35 -13.48 0.95 -2.31
C HIS A 35 -13.73 2.42 -2.68
N PHE A 36 -13.18 2.89 -3.80
CA PHE A 36 -13.34 4.28 -4.23
C PHE A 36 -14.68 4.56 -4.93
N TYR A 37 -15.33 3.54 -5.49
CA TYR A 37 -16.69 3.67 -6.04
C TYR A 37 -17.70 3.93 -4.92
N THR A 38 -17.55 3.25 -3.78
CA THR A 38 -18.32 3.57 -2.57
C THR A 38 -17.79 4.83 -1.92
N HIS A 39 -18.29 6.00 -2.33
CA HIS A 39 -17.88 7.33 -1.84
C HIS A 39 -17.87 7.48 -0.31
N ASN A 40 -18.58 6.62 0.43
CA ASN A 40 -18.66 6.60 1.90
C ASN A 40 -18.52 5.16 2.46
N SER A 41 -17.44 4.45 2.12
CA SER A 41 -17.16 3.14 2.76
C SER A 41 -17.02 3.34 4.28
N PRO A 42 -17.83 2.67 5.12
CA PRO A 42 -17.77 2.82 6.58
C PRO A 42 -16.51 2.18 7.20
N LYS A 43 -15.72 1.47 6.40
CA LYS A 43 -14.48 0.80 6.81
C LYS A 43 -13.33 1.14 5.88
N ALA A 44 -12.14 1.28 6.46
CA ALA A 44 -10.90 1.44 5.71
C ALA A 44 -10.58 0.18 4.89
N LEU A 45 -10.00 0.37 3.70
CA LEU A 45 -9.49 -0.73 2.90
C LEU A 45 -8.19 -1.28 3.51
N VAL A 46 -8.17 -2.58 3.78
CA VAL A 46 -7.00 -3.30 4.29
C VAL A 46 -6.61 -4.36 3.29
N MET A 47 -5.31 -4.46 2.97
CA MET A 47 -4.75 -5.49 2.11
C MET A 47 -3.64 -6.23 2.86
N SER A 48 -3.61 -7.55 2.74
CA SER A 48 -2.53 -8.38 3.29
C SER A 48 -1.80 -9.09 2.16
N PHE A 49 -0.50 -8.84 2.05
CA PHE A 49 0.35 -9.44 1.03
C PHE A 49 1.18 -10.58 1.65
N HIS A 50 0.92 -11.81 1.22
CA HIS A 50 1.64 -13.00 1.67
C HIS A 50 2.41 -13.66 0.53
N GLY A 51 3.47 -14.39 0.86
CA GLY A 51 4.31 -15.11 -0.11
C GLY A 51 5.79 -15.08 0.28
N THR A 52 6.64 -15.74 -0.52
CA THR A 52 8.08 -15.84 -0.26
C THR A 52 8.79 -14.48 -0.32
N PRO A 53 9.89 -14.27 0.43
CA PRO A 53 10.70 -13.06 0.29
C PRO A 53 11.18 -12.84 -1.16
N GLY A 54 11.34 -11.59 -1.58
CA GLY A 54 11.81 -11.25 -2.93
C GLY A 54 10.75 -11.23 -4.04
N THR A 55 9.48 -11.61 -3.77
CA THR A 55 8.41 -11.63 -4.79
C THR A 55 7.70 -10.29 -5.03
N GLY A 56 8.27 -9.18 -4.59
CA GLY A 56 7.74 -7.84 -4.92
C GLY A 56 6.61 -7.31 -4.04
N LYS A 57 6.28 -7.93 -2.89
CA LYS A 57 5.21 -7.44 -1.97
C LYS A 57 5.38 -5.97 -1.57
N ASN A 58 6.57 -5.57 -1.12
CA ASN A 58 6.85 -4.19 -0.74
C ASN A 58 6.85 -3.26 -1.97
N TYR A 59 7.29 -3.77 -3.12
CA TYR A 59 7.33 -3.01 -4.36
C TYR A 59 5.91 -2.64 -4.82
N VAL A 60 4.99 -3.60 -4.81
CA VAL A 60 3.57 -3.39 -5.09
C VAL A 60 2.94 -2.37 -4.13
N ALA A 61 3.20 -2.50 -2.82
CA ALA A 61 2.69 -1.56 -1.83
C ALA A 61 3.18 -0.11 -2.09
N GLN A 62 4.46 0.05 -2.46
CA GLN A 62 5.01 1.36 -2.82
C GLN A 62 4.40 1.89 -4.13
N MET A 63 4.16 1.04 -5.14
CA MET A 63 3.50 1.44 -6.39
C MET A 63 2.07 1.96 -6.14
N ILE A 64 1.32 1.32 -5.25
CA ILE A 64 0.00 1.81 -4.80
C ILE A 64 0.14 3.21 -4.21
N ALA A 65 1.11 3.43 -3.30
CA ALA A 65 1.34 4.75 -2.72
C ALA A 65 1.76 5.80 -3.76
N MET A 66 2.64 5.44 -4.70
CA MET A 66 3.09 6.29 -5.81
C MET A 66 1.93 6.73 -6.70
N ALA A 67 0.97 5.84 -6.98
CA ALA A 67 -0.19 6.17 -7.78
C ALA A 67 -1.22 7.02 -7.01
N LEU A 68 -1.46 6.69 -5.74
CA LEU A 68 -2.51 7.33 -4.94
C LEU A 68 -2.13 8.70 -4.40
N TYR A 69 -0.86 8.93 -4.03
CA TYR A 69 -0.41 10.19 -3.44
C TYR A 69 0.36 11.05 -4.44
N LYS A 70 0.14 12.37 -4.41
CA LYS A 70 0.84 13.31 -5.32
C LYS A 70 2.36 13.26 -5.19
N LYS A 71 2.86 13.05 -3.96
CA LYS A 71 4.30 12.90 -3.65
C LYS A 71 4.71 11.41 -3.51
N GLY A 72 3.84 10.48 -3.87
CA GLY A 72 4.07 9.05 -3.74
C GLY A 72 4.52 8.64 -2.33
N ILE A 73 5.60 7.87 -2.25
CA ILE A 73 6.19 7.41 -0.98
C ILE A 73 6.80 8.54 -0.13
N GLN A 74 6.98 9.75 -0.69
CA GLN A 74 7.43 10.94 0.05
C GLN A 74 6.26 11.79 0.56
N SER A 75 5.04 11.29 0.42
CA SER A 75 3.84 11.95 0.93
C SER A 75 3.82 11.91 2.46
N GLN A 76 3.48 13.03 3.08
CA GLN A 76 3.20 13.10 4.52
C GLN A 76 2.02 12.22 4.97
N TYR A 77 1.27 11.66 4.01
CA TYR A 77 0.13 10.76 4.24
C TYR A 77 0.50 9.29 4.01
N TYR A 78 1.76 9.00 3.68
CA TYR A 78 2.26 7.64 3.51
C TYR A 78 3.30 7.36 4.60
N TYR A 79 3.05 6.32 5.37
CA TYR A 79 3.94 5.87 6.43
C TYR A 79 4.36 4.44 6.13
N PHE A 80 5.66 4.19 6.16
CA PHE A 80 6.24 2.87 5.95
C PHE A 80 6.98 2.43 7.20
N PHE A 81 6.65 1.25 7.70
CA PHE A 81 7.28 0.67 8.87
C PHE A 81 7.91 -0.68 8.51
N ASN A 82 9.21 -0.82 8.76
CA ASN A 82 9.95 -2.06 8.74
C ASN A 82 10.14 -2.54 10.18
N GLY A 83 9.41 -3.59 10.56
CA GLY A 83 9.40 -4.09 11.94
C GLY A 83 10.78 -4.45 12.52
N ARG A 84 11.76 -4.88 11.70
CA ARG A 84 13.12 -5.16 12.21
C ARG A 84 13.90 -3.90 12.57
N ASN A 85 13.66 -2.82 11.85
CA ASN A 85 14.40 -1.57 12.02
C ASN A 85 13.68 -0.64 12.99
N ASP A 86 12.36 -0.52 12.85
CA ASP A 86 11.55 0.44 13.60
C ASP A 86 11.13 -0.11 14.96
N PHE A 87 10.95 -1.44 15.07
CA PHE A 87 10.49 -2.10 16.29
C PHE A 87 11.36 -3.32 16.69
N PRO A 88 12.69 -3.14 16.85
CA PRO A 88 13.62 -4.25 17.06
C PRO A 88 13.47 -4.96 18.42
N LEU A 89 12.96 -4.28 19.45
CA LEU A 89 12.96 -4.78 20.83
C LEU A 89 11.54 -4.89 21.39
N GLN A 90 11.08 -6.11 21.65
CA GLN A 90 9.76 -6.36 22.22
C GLN A 90 9.52 -5.65 23.57
N ARG A 91 10.56 -5.46 24.39
CA ARG A 91 10.45 -4.75 25.68
C ARG A 91 10.15 -3.25 25.56
N LYS A 92 10.26 -2.67 24.37
CA LYS A 92 10.05 -1.23 24.10
C LYS A 92 8.70 -0.93 23.44
N LEU A 93 7.76 -1.87 23.48
CA LEU A 93 6.45 -1.72 22.84
C LEU A 93 5.71 -0.45 23.26
N ASP A 94 5.77 -0.08 24.54
CA ASP A 94 5.06 1.09 25.03
C ASP A 94 5.70 2.40 24.55
N ASP A 95 7.03 2.46 24.47
CA ASP A 95 7.75 3.59 23.85
C ASP A 95 7.38 3.75 22.37
N TYR A 96 7.34 2.63 21.63
CA TYR A 96 7.02 2.65 20.20
C TYR A 96 5.60 3.15 19.91
N LYS A 97 4.61 2.79 20.75
CA LYS A 97 3.24 3.27 20.60
C LYS A 97 3.14 4.80 20.74
N VAL A 98 3.89 5.39 21.68
CA VAL A 98 3.89 6.84 21.90
C VAL A 98 4.42 7.57 20.67
N CYS A 99 5.52 7.07 20.08
CA CYS A 99 6.15 7.66 18.90
C CYS A 99 5.31 7.53 17.61
N LEU A 100 4.37 6.59 17.54
CA LEU A 100 3.47 6.41 16.38
C LEU A 100 2.23 7.30 16.41
N ASN A 101 1.89 7.85 17.58
CA ASN A 101 0.70 8.67 17.78
C ASN A 101 0.94 10.18 17.57
N HIS A 102 2.13 10.57 17.11
CA HIS A 102 2.52 11.94 16.75
C HIS A 102 2.94 11.99 15.27
#